data_AF-A0A521T6N4-F1
#
_entry.id   AF-A0A521T6N4-F1
#
_cell.length_a   1.000
_cell.length_b   1.000
_cell.length_c   1.000
_cell.angle_alpha   90.00
_cell.angle_beta   90.00
_cell.angle_gamma   90.00
#
_symmetry.space_group_name_H-M   'P 1'
#
loop_
_entity.id
_entity.type
_entity.pdbx_description
1 polymer ?
#
loop_
_entity_poly.entity_id
_entity_poly.type
_entity_poly.pdbx_seq_one_letter_code
_entity_poly.pdbx_strand_id
1 'polypeptide(L)'
;MPVRKNEEVVLTSVRRFLRMGATANLLNILEKERPADLANIFRSLAERERRAAFDLIAARDRTRAMEALSELDAEMGAALLEGRSAEDVTRLIAELPPDDAVGLVKQLPQELADTVLESLNRKQGDDVAELLQHAENTAGRLMNPRVFALSEDTTSGEAVAMLQQAGGKELFFYVYVIDDREHLVGVVSLRRLLLVAPTARLKDIMTTDIISVGLEADQEEVAKLVTSYNVVAIPVVDS
;
A
#
# COMPACT_ATOMS: atom_id res chain seq x y z
N MET A 1 -6.37 -2.12 26.59
CA MET A 1 -6.50 -3.57 26.89
C MET A 1 -5.26 -4.31 26.37
N PRO A 2 -4.85 -5.44 26.95
CA PRO A 2 -3.43 -5.83 27.05
C PRO A 2 -2.91 -6.52 25.78
N VAL A 3 -2.45 -5.76 24.78
CA VAL A 3 -1.76 -6.31 23.60
C VAL A 3 -0.28 -6.62 23.91
N ARG A 4 0.39 -5.73 24.66
CA ARG A 4 1.85 -5.77 24.88
C ARG A 4 2.42 -7.06 25.50
N LYS A 5 1.66 -7.78 26.33
CA LYS A 5 2.16 -9.01 26.99
C LYS A 5 2.38 -10.17 26.01
N ASN A 6 1.67 -10.19 24.88
CA ASN A 6 1.82 -11.27 23.91
C ASN A 6 3.03 -11.02 22.99
N GLU A 7 3.26 -9.77 22.61
CA GLU A 7 4.38 -9.35 21.75
C GLU A 7 5.75 -9.67 22.37
N GLU A 8 5.96 -9.40 23.67
CA GLU A 8 7.22 -9.72 24.35
C GLU A 8 7.50 -11.23 24.37
N VAL A 9 6.47 -12.04 24.55
CA VAL A 9 6.57 -13.51 24.57
C VAL A 9 6.88 -14.04 23.17
N VAL A 10 6.22 -13.51 22.15
CA VAL A 10 6.48 -13.84 20.74
C VAL A 10 7.91 -13.47 20.36
N LEU A 11 8.34 -12.23 20.61
CA LEU A 11 9.69 -11.77 20.31
C LEU A 11 10.77 -12.60 21.01
N THR A 12 10.55 -12.96 22.28
CA THR A 12 11.45 -13.83 23.03
C THR A 12 11.56 -15.22 22.39
N SER A 13 10.43 -15.75 21.93
CA SER A 13 10.37 -17.04 21.23
C SER A 13 11.06 -16.99 19.86
N VAL A 14 10.84 -15.93 19.09
CA VAL A 14 11.51 -15.66 17.80
C VAL A 14 13.03 -15.63 17.98
N ARG A 15 13.54 -14.82 18.91
CA ARG A 15 15.00 -14.75 19.22
C ARG A 15 15.55 -16.09 19.70
N ARG A 16 14.77 -16.88 20.44
CA ARG A 16 15.17 -18.23 20.86
C ARG A 16 15.28 -19.16 19.65
N PHE A 17 14.29 -19.18 18.76
CA PHE A 17 14.31 -20.07 17.60
C PHE A 17 15.39 -19.69 16.59
N LEU A 18 15.65 -18.40 16.39
CA LEU A 18 16.77 -17.91 15.59
C LEU A 18 18.12 -18.40 16.14
N ARG A 19 18.37 -18.24 17.44
CA ARG A 19 19.62 -18.72 18.08
C ARG A 19 19.79 -20.24 18.01
N MET A 20 18.69 -20.99 18.07
CA MET A 20 18.71 -22.46 18.00
C MET A 20 18.75 -23.00 16.56
N GLY A 21 18.59 -22.15 15.54
CA GLY A 21 18.41 -22.60 14.16
C GLY A 21 17.12 -23.40 13.94
N ALA A 22 16.10 -23.22 14.80
CA ALA A 22 14.85 -23.97 14.75
C ALA A 22 13.89 -23.38 13.71
N THR A 23 14.26 -23.48 12.42
CA THR A 23 13.58 -22.83 11.29
C THR A 23 12.09 -23.16 11.19
N ALA A 24 11.69 -24.41 11.38
CA ALA A 24 10.28 -24.81 11.34
C ALA A 24 9.44 -24.11 12.43
N ASN A 25 9.98 -23.98 13.64
CA ASN A 25 9.28 -23.32 14.74
C ASN A 25 9.24 -21.80 14.55
N LEU A 26 10.33 -21.24 14.00
CA LEU A 26 10.38 -19.83 13.64
C LEU A 26 9.36 -19.50 12.55
N LEU A 27 9.26 -20.30 11.50
CA LEU A 27 8.28 -20.08 10.45
C LEU A 27 6.84 -20.19 11.01
N ASN A 28 6.56 -21.22 11.81
CA ASN A 28 5.25 -21.43 12.41
C ASN A 28 4.78 -20.29 13.32
N ILE A 29 5.70 -19.59 14.00
CA ILE A 29 5.32 -18.43 14.81
C ILE A 29 5.11 -17.21 13.92
N LEU A 30 6.03 -16.95 12.98
CA LEU A 30 5.95 -15.81 12.08
C LEU A 30 4.72 -15.83 11.15
N GLU A 31 4.33 -17.00 10.63
CA GLU A 31 3.14 -17.14 9.77
C GLU A 31 1.82 -16.77 10.49
N LYS A 32 1.80 -16.79 11.82
CA LYS A 32 0.59 -16.46 12.61
C LYS A 32 0.46 -14.98 12.92
N GLU A 33 1.56 -14.23 12.82
CA GLU A 33 1.61 -12.80 13.12
C GLU A 33 1.13 -11.98 11.92
N ARG A 34 0.36 -10.92 12.15
CA ARG A 34 -0.10 -10.04 11.08
C ARG A 34 1.08 -9.21 10.52
N PRO A 35 0.99 -8.65 9.31
CA PRO A 35 2.05 -7.81 8.73
C PRO A 35 2.59 -6.72 9.68
N ALA A 36 1.71 -5.97 10.33
CA ALA A 36 2.11 -4.94 11.31
C ALA A 36 2.86 -5.52 12.53
N ASP A 37 2.47 -6.70 13.00
CA ASP A 37 3.12 -7.40 14.12
C ASP A 37 4.49 -7.96 13.69
N LEU A 38 4.59 -8.46 12.45
CA LEU A 38 5.86 -8.87 11.84
C LEU A 38 6.82 -7.68 11.73
N ALA A 39 6.34 -6.51 11.31
CA ALA A 39 7.13 -5.29 11.28
C ALA A 39 7.62 -4.89 12.68
N ASN A 40 6.76 -4.97 13.71
CA ASN A 40 7.15 -4.74 15.12
C ASN A 40 8.27 -5.70 15.58
N ILE A 41 8.14 -6.98 15.23
CA ILE A 41 9.15 -8.01 15.51
C ILE A 41 10.45 -7.65 14.80
N PHE A 42 10.39 -7.35 13.50
CA PHE A 42 11.56 -6.98 12.70
C PHE A 42 12.29 -5.76 13.28
N ARG A 43 11.56 -4.70 13.66
CA ARG A 43 12.15 -3.52 14.31
C ARG A 43 12.94 -3.86 15.57
N SER A 44 12.47 -4.87 16.30
CA SER A 44 13.06 -5.31 17.57
C SER A 44 14.18 -6.34 17.43
N LEU A 45 14.43 -6.87 16.23
CA LEU A 45 15.51 -7.82 15.95
C LEU A 45 16.79 -7.10 15.54
N ALA A 46 17.92 -7.69 15.91
CA ALA A 46 19.22 -7.29 15.36
C ALA A 46 19.26 -7.55 13.85
N GLU A 47 20.09 -6.83 13.11
CA GLU A 47 20.09 -6.86 11.63
C GLU A 47 20.18 -8.28 11.05
N ARG A 48 21.12 -9.09 11.56
CA ARG A 48 21.29 -10.48 11.12
C ARG A 48 20.07 -11.36 11.41
N GLU A 49 19.46 -11.17 12.57
CA GLU A 49 18.25 -11.89 13.00
C GLU A 49 17.04 -11.49 12.13
N ARG A 50 16.92 -10.19 11.84
CA ARG A 50 15.87 -9.62 10.98
C ARG A 50 15.97 -10.16 9.56
N ARG A 51 17.17 -10.12 8.96
CA ARG A 51 17.44 -10.69 7.62
C ARG A 51 17.03 -12.16 7.57
N ALA A 52 17.47 -12.97 8.53
CA ALA A 52 17.13 -14.39 8.58
C ALA A 52 15.62 -14.65 8.75
N ALA A 53 14.92 -13.86 9.57
CA ALA A 53 13.48 -13.99 9.75
C ALA A 53 12.71 -13.56 8.48
N PHE A 54 13.13 -12.46 7.85
CA PHE A 54 12.55 -11.98 6.59
C PHE A 54 12.76 -12.99 5.46
N ASP A 55 13.99 -13.49 5.26
CA ASP A 55 14.31 -14.51 4.26
C ASP A 55 13.41 -15.74 4.37
N LEU A 56 13.18 -16.18 5.61
CA LEU A 56 12.37 -17.36 5.90
C LEU A 56 10.90 -17.15 5.53
N ILE A 57 10.32 -15.99 5.82
CA ILE A 57 8.95 -15.67 5.42
C ILE A 57 8.89 -15.45 3.91
N ALA A 58 9.80 -14.67 3.33
CA ALA A 58 9.80 -14.35 1.90
C ALA A 58 9.94 -15.59 1.02
N ALA A 59 10.70 -16.60 1.46
CA ALA A 59 10.81 -17.89 0.77
C ALA A 59 9.50 -18.71 0.81
N ARG A 60 8.64 -18.46 1.80
CA ARG A 60 7.40 -19.20 2.03
C ARG A 60 6.18 -18.50 1.45
N ASP A 61 6.07 -17.22 1.71
CA ASP A 61 4.97 -16.33 1.35
C ASP A 61 5.55 -14.93 1.09
N ARG A 62 5.85 -14.69 -0.18
CA ARG A 62 6.47 -13.43 -0.63
C ARG A 62 5.55 -12.24 -0.37
N THR A 63 4.26 -12.39 -0.66
CA THR A 63 3.27 -11.32 -0.49
C THR A 63 3.21 -10.88 0.96
N ARG A 64 3.07 -11.82 1.90
CA ARG A 64 3.07 -11.51 3.35
C ARG A 64 4.36 -10.85 3.82
N ALA A 65 5.51 -11.32 3.32
CA ALA A 65 6.79 -10.71 3.65
C ALA A 65 6.83 -9.24 3.21
N MET A 66 6.32 -8.93 2.03
CA MET A 66 6.29 -7.57 1.49
C MET A 66 5.24 -6.69 2.17
N GLU A 67 4.06 -7.22 2.51
CA GLU A 67 3.09 -6.53 3.37
C GLU A 67 3.72 -6.13 4.71
N ALA A 68 4.57 -6.99 5.29
CA ALA A 68 5.29 -6.65 6.52
C ALA A 68 6.37 -5.59 6.31
N LEU A 69 6.90 -5.44 5.09
CA LEU A 69 7.82 -4.35 4.72
C LEU A 69 7.10 -3.03 4.53
N SER A 70 5.87 -3.01 4.00
CA SER A 70 5.03 -1.80 3.93
C SER A 70 4.81 -1.17 5.32
N GLU A 71 4.69 -2.01 6.34
CA GLU A 71 4.48 -1.59 7.73
C GLU A 71 5.79 -1.24 8.47
N LEU A 72 6.95 -1.46 7.82
CA LEU A 72 8.27 -1.19 8.36
C LEU A 72 8.82 0.13 7.83
N ASP A 73 9.71 0.77 8.58
CA ASP A 73 10.43 1.95 8.09
C ASP A 73 11.17 1.63 6.79
N ALA A 74 10.96 2.45 5.75
CA ALA A 74 11.46 2.16 4.40
C ALA A 74 12.99 1.93 4.35
N GLU A 75 13.76 2.63 5.18
CA GLU A 75 15.22 2.43 5.32
C GLU A 75 15.55 1.01 5.83
N MET A 76 14.83 0.54 6.84
CA MET A 76 15.00 -0.81 7.39
C MET A 76 14.53 -1.89 6.41
N GLY A 77 13.47 -1.60 5.66
CA GLY A 77 12.98 -2.46 4.58
C GLY A 77 14.00 -2.58 3.44
N ALA A 78 14.56 -1.46 2.99
CA ALA A 78 15.57 -1.44 1.93
C ALA A 78 16.81 -2.21 2.33
N ALA A 79 17.27 -2.06 3.58
CA ALA A 79 18.37 -2.85 4.12
C ALA A 79 18.13 -4.36 3.97
N LEU A 80 16.90 -4.87 4.14
CA LEU A 80 16.58 -6.31 3.96
C LEU A 80 16.61 -6.79 2.50
N LEU A 81 16.59 -5.86 1.55
CA LEU A 81 16.69 -6.13 0.12
C LEU A 81 18.12 -5.98 -0.42
N GLU A 82 19.01 -5.33 0.32
CA GLU A 82 20.42 -5.21 -0.05
C GLU A 82 21.11 -6.57 -0.22
N GLY A 83 22.00 -6.65 -1.21
CA GLY A 83 22.74 -7.87 -1.55
C GLY A 83 21.96 -8.90 -2.36
N ARG A 84 20.67 -8.65 -2.64
CA ARG A 84 19.88 -9.46 -3.59
C ARG A 84 20.13 -9.01 -5.02
N SER A 85 19.81 -9.89 -5.97
CA SER A 85 19.82 -9.53 -7.38
C SER A 85 18.72 -8.51 -7.69
N ALA A 86 18.94 -7.63 -8.67
CA ALA A 86 17.91 -6.68 -9.11
C ALA A 86 16.63 -7.39 -9.58
N GLU A 87 16.75 -8.59 -10.17
CA GLU A 87 15.61 -9.41 -10.57
C GLU A 87 14.77 -9.87 -9.36
N ASP A 88 15.43 -10.33 -8.30
CA ASP A 88 14.75 -10.72 -7.04
C ASP A 88 14.06 -9.52 -6.39
N VAL A 89 14.73 -8.37 -6.35
CA VAL A 89 14.20 -7.14 -5.76
C VAL A 89 13.00 -6.64 -6.56
N THR A 90 13.08 -6.63 -7.90
CA THR A 90 11.95 -6.29 -8.78
C THR A 90 10.77 -7.23 -8.54
N ARG A 91 11.03 -8.53 -8.37
CA ARG A 91 9.99 -9.51 -8.03
C ARG A 91 9.35 -9.23 -6.67
N LEU A 92 10.11 -8.82 -5.68
CA LEU A 92 9.60 -8.52 -4.34
C LEU A 92 8.78 -7.23 -4.35
N ILE A 93 9.29 -6.17 -4.96
CA ILE A 93 8.62 -4.87 -5.05
C ILE A 93 7.27 -4.96 -5.77
N ALA A 94 7.13 -5.84 -6.77
CA ALA A 94 5.86 -6.04 -7.47
C ALA A 94 4.70 -6.57 -6.59
N GLU A 95 4.98 -7.02 -5.37
CA GLU A 95 3.94 -7.41 -4.39
C GLU A 95 3.44 -6.24 -3.54
N LEU A 96 4.11 -5.08 -3.60
CA LEU A 96 3.74 -3.90 -2.82
C LEU A 96 2.69 -3.05 -3.54
N PRO A 97 1.88 -2.30 -2.78
CA PRO A 97 1.21 -1.12 -3.29
C PRO A 97 2.21 -0.16 -3.97
N PRO A 98 1.81 0.55 -5.04
CA PRO A 98 2.73 1.42 -5.78
C PRO A 98 3.39 2.52 -4.93
N ASP A 99 2.63 3.12 -4.02
CA ASP A 99 3.07 4.16 -3.10
C ASP A 99 4.15 3.65 -2.12
N ASP A 100 3.94 2.46 -1.55
CA ASP A 100 4.94 1.81 -0.69
C ASP A 100 6.21 1.43 -1.46
N ALA A 101 6.04 0.92 -2.69
CA ALA A 101 7.14 0.54 -3.56
C ALA A 101 8.04 1.75 -3.90
N VAL A 102 7.46 2.91 -4.19
CA VAL A 102 8.20 4.16 -4.42
C VAL A 102 9.03 4.53 -3.20
N GLY A 103 8.43 4.49 -2.02
CA GLY A 103 9.10 4.78 -0.75
C GLY A 103 10.29 3.85 -0.51
N LEU A 104 10.13 2.55 -0.79
CA LEU A 104 11.17 1.55 -0.63
C LEU A 104 12.30 1.67 -1.64
N VAL A 105 11.98 1.88 -2.93
CA VAL A 105 12.99 2.00 -4.00
C VAL A 105 13.92 3.18 -3.75
N LYS A 106 13.38 4.30 -3.24
CA LYS A 106 14.17 5.49 -2.89
C LYS A 106 15.27 5.21 -1.86
N GLN A 107 15.06 4.22 -0.98
CA GLN A 107 16.00 3.87 0.09
C GLN A 107 17.01 2.80 -0.35
N LEU A 108 16.87 2.24 -1.55
CA LEU A 108 17.84 1.28 -2.09
C LEU A 108 19.14 1.98 -2.50
N PRO A 109 20.29 1.27 -2.50
CA PRO A 109 21.51 1.76 -3.13
C PRO A 109 21.25 2.16 -4.58
N GLN A 110 21.80 3.30 -5.01
CA GLN A 110 21.47 3.93 -6.28
C GLN A 110 21.59 2.99 -7.49
N GLU A 111 22.67 2.21 -7.59
CA GLU A 111 22.87 1.25 -8.68
C GLU A 111 21.77 0.16 -8.74
N LEU A 112 21.32 -0.29 -7.57
CA LEU A 112 20.25 -1.28 -7.46
C LEU A 112 18.88 -0.65 -7.79
N ALA A 113 18.63 0.57 -7.27
CA ALA A 113 17.43 1.32 -7.58
C ALA A 113 17.29 1.53 -9.10
N ASP A 114 18.32 2.06 -9.76
CA ASP A 114 18.32 2.31 -11.21
C ASP A 114 18.00 1.03 -12.01
N THR A 115 18.63 -0.09 -11.66
CA THR A 115 18.40 -1.38 -12.34
C THR A 115 16.98 -1.90 -12.13
N VAL A 116 16.43 -1.73 -10.92
CA VAL A 116 15.04 -2.09 -10.59
C VAL A 116 14.09 -1.21 -11.40
N LEU A 117 14.31 0.11 -11.42
CA LEU A 117 13.47 1.06 -12.16
C LEU A 117 13.46 0.78 -13.66
N GLU A 118 14.61 0.49 -14.26
CA GLU A 118 14.67 0.05 -15.65
C GLU A 118 13.85 -1.22 -15.90
N SER A 119 13.85 -2.14 -14.95
CA SER A 119 13.13 -3.41 -15.05
C SER A 119 11.61 -3.22 -14.92
N LEU A 120 11.16 -2.32 -14.03
CA LEU A 120 9.75 -1.94 -13.87
C LEU A 120 9.25 -1.19 -15.12
N ASN A 121 10.01 -0.21 -15.61
CA ASN A 121 9.69 0.56 -16.82
C ASN A 121 9.48 -0.33 -18.07
N ARG A 122 10.34 -1.34 -18.25
CA ARG A 122 10.25 -2.28 -19.38
C ARG A 122 8.98 -3.11 -19.39
N LYS A 123 8.31 -3.28 -18.24
CA LYS A 123 7.08 -4.06 -18.14
C LYS A 123 5.84 -3.33 -18.67
N GLN A 124 5.92 -2.03 -18.99
CA GLN A 124 4.81 -1.14 -19.39
C GLN A 124 3.64 -1.13 -18.39
N GLY A 125 3.30 0.05 -17.87
CA GLY A 125 2.16 0.21 -16.95
C GLY A 125 2.47 -0.16 -15.50
N ASP A 126 3.71 0.07 -15.06
CA ASP A 126 4.05 -0.05 -13.64
C ASP A 126 3.75 1.29 -12.95
N ASP A 127 2.67 1.33 -12.17
CA ASP A 127 2.24 2.45 -11.34
C ASP A 127 3.41 3.10 -10.58
N VAL A 128 4.40 2.31 -10.16
CA VAL A 128 5.60 2.78 -9.44
C VAL A 128 6.42 3.76 -10.29
N ALA A 129 6.60 3.46 -11.58
CA ALA A 129 7.37 4.30 -12.49
C ALA A 129 6.70 5.64 -12.78
N GLU A 130 5.37 5.66 -12.82
CA GLU A 130 4.58 6.89 -12.96
C GLU A 130 4.74 7.76 -11.71
N LEU A 131 4.53 7.19 -10.53
CA LEU A 131 4.70 7.91 -9.26
C LEU A 131 6.12 8.48 -9.09
N LEU A 132 7.12 7.80 -9.64
CA LEU A 132 8.50 8.26 -9.62
C LEU A 132 8.80 9.49 -10.48
N GLN A 133 7.89 9.90 -11.36
CA GLN A 133 8.04 11.11 -12.18
C GLN A 133 7.65 12.39 -11.42
N HIS A 134 6.78 12.29 -10.42
CA HIS A 134 6.32 13.44 -9.63
C HIS A 134 7.39 13.93 -8.65
N ALA A 135 7.43 15.23 -8.34
CA ALA A 135 8.42 15.76 -7.41
C ALA A 135 8.27 15.16 -5.99
N GLU A 136 9.36 15.07 -5.23
CA GLU A 136 9.30 14.58 -3.86
C GLU A 136 8.39 15.44 -2.98
N ASN A 137 7.73 14.81 -2.00
CA ASN A 137 6.83 15.48 -1.05
C ASN A 137 5.59 16.15 -1.70
N THR A 138 5.23 15.74 -2.92
CA THR A 138 3.99 16.18 -3.60
C THR A 138 2.88 15.16 -3.48
N ALA A 139 1.64 15.58 -3.73
CA ALA A 139 0.47 14.72 -3.81
C ALA A 139 0.64 13.61 -4.85
N GLY A 140 1.16 13.93 -6.04
CA GLY A 140 1.40 12.95 -7.11
C GLY A 140 2.44 11.90 -6.73
N ARG A 141 3.41 12.23 -5.87
CA ARG A 141 4.40 11.26 -5.38
C ARG A 141 3.84 10.34 -4.29
N LEU A 142 2.89 10.82 -3.51
CA LEU A 142 2.30 10.11 -2.37
C LEU A 142 1.02 9.35 -2.70
N MET A 143 0.37 9.67 -3.82
CA MET A 143 -0.89 9.03 -4.18
C MET A 143 -0.71 7.55 -4.50
N ASN A 144 -1.77 6.80 -4.30
CA ASN A 144 -1.92 5.48 -4.88
C ASN A 144 -2.86 5.60 -6.10
N PRO A 145 -2.39 5.28 -7.33
CA PRO A 145 -3.18 5.46 -8.55
C PRO A 145 -4.31 4.43 -8.68
N ARG A 146 -4.32 3.37 -7.86
CA ARG A 146 -5.36 2.34 -7.87
C ARG A 146 -6.57 2.81 -7.08
N VAL A 147 -7.37 3.65 -7.71
CA VAL A 147 -8.64 4.15 -7.16
C VAL A 147 -9.83 3.43 -7.77
N PHE A 148 -10.96 3.45 -7.06
CA PHE A 148 -12.21 2.91 -7.58
C PHE A 148 -13.05 4.03 -8.21
N ALA A 149 -12.84 4.26 -9.50
CA ALA A 149 -13.57 5.26 -10.28
C ALA A 149 -14.61 4.60 -11.19
N LEU A 150 -15.82 5.16 -11.25
CA LEU A 150 -16.95 4.65 -12.06
C LEU A 150 -17.69 5.78 -12.77
N SER A 151 -18.33 5.46 -13.89
CA SER A 151 -19.16 6.40 -14.65
C SER A 151 -20.33 6.92 -13.81
N GLU A 152 -20.67 8.19 -14.01
CA GLU A 152 -21.82 8.85 -13.38
C GLU A 152 -23.18 8.15 -13.64
N ASP A 153 -23.27 7.38 -14.72
CA ASP A 153 -24.46 6.63 -15.09
C ASP A 153 -24.55 5.22 -14.49
N THR A 154 -23.48 4.73 -13.85
CA THR A 154 -23.47 3.46 -13.15
C THR A 154 -24.50 3.48 -12.01
N THR A 155 -25.19 2.36 -11.80
CA THR A 155 -26.12 2.23 -10.68
C THR A 155 -25.41 1.80 -9.39
N SER A 156 -26.02 2.11 -8.24
CA SER A 156 -25.49 1.70 -6.95
C SER A 156 -25.33 0.18 -6.83
N GLY A 157 -26.23 -0.60 -7.43
CA GLY A 157 -26.15 -2.07 -7.43
C GLY A 157 -24.97 -2.59 -8.26
N GLU A 158 -24.74 -2.01 -9.44
CA GLU A 158 -23.59 -2.34 -10.28
C GLU A 158 -22.28 -1.99 -9.59
N ALA A 159 -22.19 -0.79 -8.99
CA ALA A 159 -21.00 -0.36 -8.25
C ALA A 159 -20.67 -1.31 -7.09
N VAL A 160 -21.66 -1.74 -6.31
CA VAL A 160 -21.47 -2.73 -5.24
C VAL A 160 -21.00 -4.08 -5.81
N ALA A 161 -21.58 -4.53 -6.92
CA ALA A 161 -21.16 -5.78 -7.55
C ALA A 161 -19.71 -5.72 -8.05
N MET A 162 -19.30 -4.60 -8.64
CA MET A 162 -17.92 -4.39 -9.08
C MET A 162 -16.94 -4.33 -7.89
N LEU A 163 -17.30 -3.68 -6.78
CA LEU A 163 -16.51 -3.68 -5.55
C LEU A 163 -16.31 -5.10 -5.00
N GLN A 164 -17.36 -5.93 -5.03
CA GLN A 164 -17.28 -7.32 -4.60
C GLN A 164 -16.35 -8.15 -5.50
N GLN A 165 -16.31 -7.88 -6.81
CA GLN A 165 -15.42 -8.55 -7.76
C GLN A 165 -13.95 -8.12 -7.62
N ALA A 166 -13.68 -6.88 -7.19
CA ALA A 166 -12.32 -6.37 -6.99
C ALA A 166 -11.54 -7.11 -5.88
N GLY A 167 -12.22 -7.91 -5.04
CA GLY A 167 -11.57 -8.90 -4.18
C GLY A 167 -10.77 -8.35 -3.01
N GLY A 168 -10.94 -7.06 -2.66
CA GLY A 168 -10.39 -6.46 -1.44
C GLY A 168 -8.87 -6.31 -1.39
N LYS A 169 -8.19 -6.33 -2.54
CA LYS A 169 -6.73 -6.11 -2.62
C LYS A 169 -6.33 -4.69 -2.22
N GLU A 170 -7.21 -3.73 -2.48
CA GLU A 170 -7.04 -2.31 -2.16
C GLU A 170 -8.19 -1.88 -1.24
N LEU A 171 -7.90 -0.95 -0.32
CA LEU A 171 -8.87 -0.42 0.63
C LEU A 171 -9.61 0.77 0.02
N PHE A 172 -10.77 0.50 -0.58
CA PHE A 172 -11.63 1.56 -1.11
C PHE A 172 -12.59 2.11 -0.05
N PHE A 173 -12.50 3.40 0.27
CA PHE A 173 -13.47 4.09 1.14
C PHE A 173 -14.51 4.91 0.36
N TYR A 174 -14.15 5.26 -0.87
CA TYR A 174 -14.94 6.09 -1.76
C TYR A 174 -15.00 5.45 -3.14
N VAL A 175 -16.12 5.67 -3.82
CA VAL A 175 -16.25 5.53 -5.26
C VAL A 175 -16.14 6.93 -5.85
N TYR A 176 -15.11 7.15 -6.66
CA TYR A 176 -14.98 8.38 -7.42
C TYR A 176 -15.85 8.30 -8.66
N VAL A 177 -16.56 9.37 -8.97
CA VAL A 177 -17.52 9.41 -10.08
C VAL A 177 -16.94 10.27 -11.19
N ILE A 178 -16.85 9.69 -12.39
CA ILE A 178 -16.26 10.34 -13.56
C ILE A 178 -17.27 10.51 -14.70
N ASP A 179 -17.05 11.53 -15.53
CA ASP A 179 -17.79 11.75 -16.77
C ASP A 179 -17.20 10.93 -17.94
N ASP A 180 -17.81 11.06 -19.13
CA ASP A 180 -17.36 10.37 -20.36
C ASP A 180 -15.96 10.79 -20.84
N ARG A 181 -15.38 11.85 -20.26
CA ARG A 181 -14.03 12.36 -20.55
C ARG A 181 -13.05 12.06 -19.41
N GLU A 182 -13.45 11.20 -18.47
CA GLU A 182 -12.67 10.80 -17.29
C GLU A 182 -12.42 11.94 -16.28
N HIS A 183 -13.17 13.04 -16.35
CA HIS A 183 -13.08 14.08 -15.33
C HIS A 183 -13.81 13.66 -14.06
N LEU A 184 -13.21 13.94 -12.91
CA LEU A 184 -13.84 13.76 -11.61
C LEU A 184 -15.03 14.72 -11.42
N VAL A 185 -16.25 14.18 -11.40
CA VAL A 185 -17.51 14.95 -11.24
C VAL A 185 -18.23 14.71 -9.92
N GLY A 186 -17.83 13.70 -9.15
CA GLY A 186 -18.37 13.50 -7.81
C GLY A 186 -17.67 12.42 -7.00
N VAL A 187 -18.12 12.26 -5.76
CA VAL A 187 -17.68 11.19 -4.86
C VAL A 187 -18.86 10.58 -4.10
N VAL A 188 -18.85 9.26 -3.95
CA VAL A 188 -19.83 8.50 -3.16
C VAL A 188 -19.09 7.69 -2.11
N SER A 189 -19.39 7.91 -0.83
CA SER A 189 -18.86 7.02 0.23
C SER A 189 -19.51 5.64 0.15
N LEU A 190 -18.77 4.59 0.53
CA LEU A 190 -19.35 3.24 0.59
C LEU A 190 -20.58 3.17 1.50
N ARG A 191 -20.60 3.93 2.60
CA ARG A 191 -21.77 4.04 3.46
C ARG A 191 -22.99 4.56 2.69
N ARG A 192 -22.85 5.60 1.88
CA ARG A 192 -23.95 6.15 1.08
C ARG A 192 -24.43 5.13 0.05
N LEU A 193 -23.50 4.46 -0.62
CA LEU A 193 -23.78 3.43 -1.62
C LEU A 193 -24.66 2.30 -1.05
N LEU A 194 -24.43 1.90 0.21
CA LEU A 194 -25.21 0.84 0.86
C LEU A 194 -26.60 1.28 1.38
N LEU A 195 -26.88 2.58 1.42
CA LEU A 195 -28.13 3.14 1.99
C LEU A 195 -29.15 3.58 0.93
N VAL A 196 -28.82 3.49 -0.35
CA VAL A 196 -29.67 3.91 -1.46
C VAL A 196 -30.25 2.70 -2.21
N ALA A 197 -31.25 2.95 -3.06
CA ALA A 197 -31.81 1.90 -3.90
C ALA A 197 -30.74 1.39 -4.89
N PRO A 198 -30.65 0.07 -5.14
CA PRO A 198 -29.68 -0.49 -6.11
C PRO A 198 -29.83 0.07 -7.54
N THR A 199 -31.00 0.61 -7.88
CA THR A 199 -31.30 1.21 -9.19
C THR A 199 -30.96 2.69 -9.29
N ALA A 200 -30.60 3.36 -8.17
CA ALA A 200 -30.21 4.77 -8.19
C ALA A 200 -28.85 4.92 -8.90
N ARG A 201 -28.71 5.93 -9.76
CA ARG A 201 -27.44 6.21 -10.46
C ARG A 201 -26.48 6.97 -9.55
N LEU A 202 -25.18 6.81 -9.78
CA LEU A 202 -24.14 7.51 -9.01
C LEU A 202 -24.31 9.03 -9.09
N LYS A 203 -24.63 9.58 -10.26
CA LYS A 203 -24.89 11.03 -10.43
C LYS A 203 -26.00 11.59 -9.56
N ASP A 204 -26.99 10.77 -9.21
CA ASP A 204 -28.14 11.20 -8.39
C ASP A 204 -27.82 11.17 -6.88
N ILE A 205 -26.74 10.50 -6.49
CA ILE A 205 -26.40 10.25 -5.08
C ILE A 205 -25.04 10.79 -4.65
N MET A 206 -24.22 11.23 -5.61
CA MET A 206 -22.86 11.75 -5.39
C MET A 206 -22.84 13.11 -4.72
N THR A 207 -21.72 13.37 -4.04
CA THR A 207 -21.36 14.73 -3.60
C THR A 207 -20.53 15.38 -4.69
N THR A 208 -20.96 16.55 -5.18
CA THR A 208 -20.30 17.30 -6.27
C THR A 208 -19.38 18.40 -5.78
N ASP A 209 -19.48 18.80 -4.51
CA ASP A 209 -18.53 19.71 -3.86
C ASP A 209 -17.31 18.90 -3.40
N ILE A 210 -16.43 18.60 -4.35
CA ILE A 210 -15.30 17.69 -4.16
C ILE A 210 -14.09 18.48 -3.71
N ILE A 211 -13.54 18.08 -2.57
CA ILE A 211 -12.22 18.53 -2.14
C ILE A 211 -11.21 17.63 -2.86
N SER A 212 -10.44 18.21 -3.78
CA SER A 212 -9.40 17.55 -4.55
C SER A 212 -8.12 18.39 -4.52
N VAL A 213 -6.99 17.78 -4.88
CA VAL A 213 -5.70 18.45 -5.00
C VAL A 213 -5.07 18.14 -6.35
N GLY A 214 -4.23 19.05 -6.84
CA GLY A 214 -3.41 18.80 -8.04
C GLY A 214 -2.19 17.92 -7.73
N LEU A 215 -1.60 17.33 -8.77
CA LEU A 215 -0.40 16.49 -8.67
C LEU A 215 0.77 17.16 -7.94
N GLU A 216 0.96 18.47 -8.12
CA GLU A 216 2.08 19.23 -7.54
C GLU A 216 1.78 19.82 -6.15
N ALA A 217 0.61 19.53 -5.56
CA ALA A 217 0.25 20.03 -4.24
C ALA A 217 1.22 19.50 -3.17
N ASP A 218 1.61 20.36 -2.22
CA ASP A 218 2.53 19.97 -1.15
C ASP A 218 1.86 19.01 -0.15
N GLN A 219 2.59 17.99 0.28
CA GLN A 219 2.07 16.97 1.20
C GLN A 219 1.51 17.55 2.52
N GLU A 220 2.06 18.65 3.04
CA GLU A 220 1.56 19.28 4.26
C GLU A 220 0.21 19.96 4.02
N GLU A 221 -0.01 20.50 2.81
CA GLU A 221 -1.31 21.03 2.41
C GLU A 221 -2.34 19.91 2.32
N VAL A 222 -1.99 18.79 1.69
CA VAL A 222 -2.84 17.59 1.64
C VAL A 222 -3.19 17.12 3.05
N ALA A 223 -2.20 17.00 3.95
CA ALA A 223 -2.43 16.58 5.34
C ALA A 223 -3.35 17.54 6.11
N LYS A 224 -3.24 18.85 5.88
CA LYS A 224 -4.14 19.86 6.46
C LYS A 224 -5.57 19.68 5.97
N LEU A 225 -5.78 19.40 4.69
CA LEU A 225 -7.11 19.14 4.14
C LEU A 225 -7.72 17.87 4.73
N VAL A 226 -6.96 16.77 4.77
CA VAL A 226 -7.40 15.49 5.38
C VAL A 226 -7.90 15.72 6.80
N THR A 227 -7.12 16.46 7.60
CA THR A 227 -7.45 16.78 8.98
C THR A 227 -8.65 17.73 9.09
N SER A 228 -8.70 18.79 8.28
CA SER A 228 -9.72 19.84 8.37
C SER A 228 -11.11 19.33 7.99
N TYR A 229 -11.18 18.42 7.02
CA TYR A 229 -12.43 17.88 6.51
C TYR A 229 -12.76 16.49 7.07
N ASN A 230 -11.89 15.94 7.93
CA ASN A 230 -12.06 14.63 8.56
C ASN A 230 -12.41 13.54 7.53
N VAL A 231 -11.70 13.56 6.41
CA VAL A 231 -11.80 12.59 5.32
C VAL A 231 -10.67 11.56 5.45
N VAL A 232 -10.87 10.36 4.92
CA VAL A 232 -9.85 9.30 4.96
C VAL A 232 -8.97 9.29 3.70
N ALA A 233 -9.40 9.96 2.63
CA ALA A 233 -8.65 10.10 1.38
C ALA A 233 -9.09 11.38 0.67
N ILE A 234 -8.19 11.93 -0.16
CA ILE A 234 -8.44 13.07 -1.05
C ILE A 234 -8.05 12.65 -2.46
N PRO A 235 -8.92 12.83 -3.47
CA PRO A 235 -8.56 12.57 -4.85
C PRO A 235 -7.51 13.56 -5.34
N VAL A 236 -6.52 13.02 -6.05
CA VAL A 236 -5.54 13.80 -6.81
C VAL A 236 -6.01 13.84 -8.25
N VAL A 237 -6.03 15.03 -8.85
CA VAL A 237 -6.48 15.25 -10.24
C VAL A 237 -5.37 15.91 -11.06
N ASP A 238 -5.36 15.63 -12.35
CA ASP A 238 -4.59 16.41 -13.32
C ASP A 238 -5.36 17.69 -13.71
N SER A 239 -4.68 18.55 -14.48
CA SER A 239 -5.15 19.88 -14.88
C SER A 239 -5.66 19.92 -16.31
#